data_AF-A0ABD7U091-F1
#
_entry.id   AF-A0ABD7U091-F1
#
_cell.length_a   1.000
_cell.length_b   1.000
_cell.length_c   1.000
_cell.angle_alpha   90.00
_cell.angle_beta   90.00
_cell.angle_gamma   90.00
#
_symmetry.space_group_name_H-M   'P 1'
#
loop_
_entity.id
_entity.type
_entity.pdbx_description
1 polymer ?
#
loop_
_entity_poly.entity_id
_entity_poly.type
_entity_poly.pdbx_seq_one_letter_code
_entity_poly.pdbx_strand_id
1 'polypeptide(L)'
;MKNMLTLIVLLSSWLTVYSQESYTETELKQKCDSIVEEANTLYRYETAAWNFTDMIFAKPGLIETIQNILTYHQGDSIKCVAIDKQSYCIYEATFLNESAPCSEVTTRRNLTEQEILLAKIKEKIRSELADHEKYPIYRYDNYPLNWDLIPFADGYKFYAISGVSKGRAIPFGNDYLFIANKEGEISFQTYSGGSYRTNADDCFSCSLAFEI
;
A
#
# COMPACT_ATOMS: atom_id res chain seq x y z
N MET A 1 -43.52 -23.12 25.59
CA MET A 1 -42.14 -23.06 25.06
C MET A 1 -42.09 -22.66 23.58
N LYS A 2 -42.90 -23.26 22.69
CA LYS A 2 -42.93 -22.92 21.25
C LYS A 2 -43.21 -21.43 20.98
N ASN A 3 -44.21 -20.85 21.64
CA ASN A 3 -44.57 -19.42 21.49
C ASN A 3 -43.52 -18.45 22.06
N MET A 4 -42.69 -18.90 23.02
CA MET A 4 -41.64 -18.08 23.61
C MET A 4 -40.40 -18.04 22.71
N LEU A 5 -40.08 -19.15 22.04
CA LEU A 5 -39.03 -19.21 21.02
C LEU A 5 -39.35 -18.31 19.82
N THR A 6 -40.61 -18.30 19.37
CA THR A 6 -41.06 -17.45 18.26
C THR A 6 -40.93 -15.96 18.59
N LEU A 7 -41.22 -15.57 19.84
CA LEU A 7 -41.09 -14.18 20.29
C LEU A 7 -39.62 -13.72 20.33
N ILE A 8 -38.71 -14.59 20.77
CA ILE A 8 -37.26 -14.31 20.81
C ILE A 8 -36.70 -14.15 19.39
N VAL A 9 -37.11 -15.02 18.45
CA VAL A 9 -36.69 -14.92 17.03
C VAL A 9 -37.26 -13.67 16.36
N LEU A 10 -38.47 -13.25 16.71
CA LEU A 10 -39.06 -11.98 16.23
C LEU A 10 -38.38 -10.76 16.84
N LEU A 11 -38.00 -10.79 18.13
CA LEU A 11 -37.27 -9.67 18.74
C LEU A 11 -35.83 -9.54 18.23
N SER A 12 -35.14 -10.67 18.01
CA SER A 12 -33.76 -10.67 17.52
C SER A 12 -33.64 -10.20 16.07
N SER A 13 -34.65 -10.44 15.24
CA SER A 13 -34.68 -9.96 13.85
C SER A 13 -34.94 -8.45 13.71
N TRP A 14 -35.41 -7.77 14.75
CA TRP A 14 -35.60 -6.31 14.75
C TRP A 14 -34.34 -5.55 15.21
N LEU A 15 -33.50 -6.19 16.03
CA LEU A 15 -32.25 -5.60 16.52
C LEU A 15 -31.15 -5.59 15.46
N THR A 16 -31.21 -6.47 14.45
CA THR A 16 -30.18 -6.58 13.40
C THR A 16 -30.33 -5.55 12.26
N VAL A 17 -31.45 -4.82 12.18
CA VAL A 17 -31.71 -3.85 11.10
C VAL A 17 -31.14 -2.45 11.40
N TYR A 18 -30.87 -2.12 12.67
CA TYR A 18 -30.38 -0.80 13.10
C TYR A 18 -28.84 -0.63 13.05
N SER A 19 -28.12 -1.59 12.45
CA SER A 19 -26.65 -1.54 12.32
C SER A 19 -26.18 -0.82 11.03
N GLN A 20 -27.09 -0.40 10.14
CA GLN A 20 -26.70 0.34 8.94
C GLN A 20 -26.66 1.83 9.25
N GLU A 21 -25.46 2.42 9.26
CA GLU A 21 -25.32 3.88 9.22
C GLU A 21 -25.97 4.39 7.94
N SER A 22 -26.99 5.26 8.07
CA SER A 22 -27.60 5.90 6.91
C SER A 22 -26.74 7.08 6.48
N TYR A 23 -26.02 6.92 5.37
CA TYR A 23 -25.31 8.03 4.74
C TYR A 23 -26.25 8.86 3.86
N THR A 24 -26.08 10.17 3.89
CA THR A 24 -26.64 11.08 2.89
C THR A 24 -25.96 10.87 1.53
N GLU A 25 -26.61 11.28 0.45
CA GLU A 25 -26.02 11.24 -0.91
C GLU A 25 -24.69 12.01 -0.97
N THR A 26 -24.59 13.12 -0.25
CA THR A 26 -23.36 13.93 -0.15
C THR A 26 -22.23 13.16 0.54
N GLU A 27 -22.50 12.50 1.67
CA GLU A 27 -21.50 11.71 2.40
C GLU A 27 -21.04 10.49 1.59
N LEU A 28 -21.95 9.82 0.90
CA LEU A 28 -21.62 8.73 -0.01
C LEU A 28 -20.71 9.23 -1.14
N LYS A 29 -21.07 10.37 -1.76
CA LYS A 29 -20.27 10.96 -2.82
C LYS A 29 -18.86 11.32 -2.32
N GLN A 30 -18.74 11.95 -1.16
CA GLN A 30 -17.44 12.29 -0.58
C GLN A 30 -16.57 11.05 -0.31
N LYS A 31 -17.17 9.99 0.25
CA LYS A 31 -16.47 8.71 0.45
C LYS A 31 -16.02 8.10 -0.88
N CYS A 32 -16.88 8.07 -1.90
CA CYS A 32 -16.53 7.55 -3.21
C CYS A 32 -15.41 8.35 -3.89
N ASP A 33 -15.49 9.69 -3.83
CA ASP A 33 -14.49 10.57 -4.43
C ASP A 33 -13.12 10.37 -3.73
N SER A 34 -13.10 10.22 -2.40
CA SER A 34 -11.88 9.90 -1.62
C SER A 34 -11.27 8.54 -2.00
N ILE A 35 -12.10 7.50 -2.17
CA ILE A 35 -11.63 6.17 -2.61
C ILE A 35 -10.99 6.25 -4.01
N VAL A 36 -11.60 6.99 -4.93
CA VAL A 36 -11.06 7.16 -6.29
C VAL A 36 -9.74 7.94 -6.26
N GLU A 37 -9.63 8.98 -5.44
CA GLU A 37 -8.40 9.74 -5.27
C GLU A 37 -7.26 8.89 -4.71
N GLU A 38 -7.53 8.09 -3.67
CA GLU A 38 -6.57 7.15 -3.09
C GLU A 38 -6.12 6.09 -4.11
N ALA A 39 -7.07 5.48 -4.82
CA ALA A 39 -6.78 4.47 -5.84
C ALA A 39 -5.92 5.03 -6.98
N ASN A 40 -6.23 6.24 -7.46
CA ASN A 40 -5.44 6.92 -8.47
C ASN A 40 -4.03 7.25 -7.96
N THR A 41 -3.91 7.66 -6.70
CA THR A 41 -2.60 7.95 -6.08
C THR A 41 -1.74 6.69 -6.00
N LEU A 42 -2.29 5.59 -5.49
CA LEU A 42 -1.57 4.31 -5.43
C LEU A 42 -1.18 3.81 -6.81
N TYR A 43 -2.08 3.90 -7.80
CA TYR A 43 -1.79 3.53 -9.19
C TYR A 43 -0.60 4.32 -9.76
N ARG A 44 -0.52 5.63 -9.49
CA ARG A 44 0.59 6.48 -9.91
C ARG A 44 1.92 6.05 -9.29
N TYR A 45 1.91 5.71 -8.00
CA TYR A 45 3.09 5.22 -7.29
C TYR A 45 3.58 3.89 -7.88
N GLU A 46 2.70 2.90 -7.99
CA GLU A 46 3.05 1.57 -8.48
C GLU A 46 3.55 1.62 -9.93
N THR A 47 2.88 2.40 -10.78
CA THR A 47 3.28 2.50 -12.19
C THR A 47 4.63 3.21 -12.34
N ALA A 48 4.87 4.29 -11.59
CA ALA A 48 6.18 4.95 -11.57
C ALA A 48 7.28 4.05 -11.01
N ALA A 49 7.00 3.28 -9.95
CA ALA A 49 7.93 2.33 -9.36
C ALA A 49 8.28 1.18 -10.32
N TRP A 50 7.30 0.64 -11.05
CA TRP A 50 7.51 -0.38 -12.08
C TRP A 50 8.37 0.13 -13.22
N ASN A 51 7.99 1.26 -13.84
CA ASN A 51 8.77 1.83 -14.93
C ASN A 51 10.20 2.17 -14.49
N PHE A 52 10.36 2.71 -13.28
CA PHE A 52 11.69 3.01 -12.75
C PHE A 52 12.53 1.74 -12.52
N THR A 53 11.90 0.66 -12.05
CA THR A 53 12.56 -0.63 -11.86
C THR A 53 12.97 -1.25 -13.21
N ASP A 54 12.12 -1.15 -14.23
CA ASP A 54 12.47 -1.56 -15.60
C ASP A 54 13.67 -0.76 -16.15
N MET A 55 13.69 0.55 -15.90
CA MET A 55 14.81 1.42 -16.25
C MET A 55 16.10 1.02 -15.52
N ILE A 56 16.02 0.57 -14.26
CA ILE A 56 17.16 0.05 -13.50
C ILE A 56 17.66 -1.26 -14.12
N PHE A 57 16.75 -2.21 -14.42
CA PHE A 57 17.11 -3.50 -15.02
C PHE A 57 17.74 -3.36 -16.41
N ALA A 58 17.38 -2.31 -17.16
CA ALA A 58 18.00 -1.98 -18.43
C ALA A 58 19.45 -1.48 -18.32
N LYS A 59 19.94 -1.16 -17.10
CA LYS A 59 21.31 -0.67 -16.85
C LYS A 59 22.16 -1.74 -16.15
N PRO A 60 23.11 -2.38 -16.86
CA PRO A 60 23.95 -3.43 -16.29
C PRO A 60 24.70 -2.99 -15.03
N GLY A 61 24.70 -3.85 -13.99
CA GLY A 61 25.42 -3.63 -12.74
C GLY A 61 24.78 -2.64 -11.76
N LEU A 62 23.77 -1.87 -12.17
CA LEU A 62 23.14 -0.87 -11.29
C LEU A 62 22.43 -1.55 -10.11
N ILE A 63 21.64 -2.59 -10.38
CA ILE A 63 20.84 -3.30 -9.37
C ILE A 63 21.67 -3.86 -8.21
N GLU A 64 22.92 -4.27 -8.44
CA GLU A 64 23.81 -4.88 -7.44
C GLU A 64 24.29 -3.87 -6.38
N THR A 65 24.23 -2.59 -6.72
CA THR A 65 24.67 -1.47 -5.88
C THR A 65 23.55 -0.87 -5.04
N ILE A 66 22.29 -1.12 -5.44
CA ILE A 66 21.10 -0.55 -4.80
C ILE A 66 20.84 -1.23 -3.46
N GLN A 67 20.63 -0.42 -2.43
CA GLN A 67 20.14 -0.85 -1.13
C GLN A 67 18.65 -0.53 -0.95
N ASN A 68 18.19 0.61 -1.45
CA ASN A 68 16.81 1.07 -1.26
C ASN A 68 16.30 1.82 -2.49
N ILE A 69 14.98 1.76 -2.70
CA ILE A 69 14.27 2.55 -3.69
C ILE A 69 13.15 3.32 -2.98
N LEU A 70 13.12 4.63 -3.19
CA LEU A 70 12.02 5.49 -2.75
C LEU A 70 11.22 5.95 -3.94
N THR A 71 9.91 6.04 -3.74
CA THR A 71 8.93 6.62 -4.65
C THR A 71 8.14 7.64 -3.84
N TYR A 72 8.06 8.88 -4.29
CA TYR A 72 7.38 9.94 -3.55
C TYR A 72 6.88 11.07 -4.44
N HIS A 73 5.86 11.79 -3.98
CA HIS A 73 5.38 12.99 -4.65
C HIS A 73 6.39 14.14 -4.61
N GLN A 74 6.56 14.79 -5.76
CA GLN A 74 7.22 16.08 -5.90
C GLN A 74 6.35 17.01 -6.73
N GLY A 75 5.53 17.82 -6.05
CA GLY A 75 4.47 18.59 -6.71
C GLY A 75 3.52 17.67 -7.48
N ASP A 76 3.27 17.98 -8.74
CA ASP A 76 2.38 17.21 -9.61
C ASP A 76 3.03 15.92 -10.16
N SER A 77 4.30 15.65 -9.84
CA SER A 77 5.05 14.50 -10.36
C SER A 77 5.30 13.44 -9.29
N ILE A 78 5.62 12.22 -9.74
CA ILE A 78 6.17 11.15 -8.91
C ILE A 78 7.67 11.07 -9.17
N LYS A 79 8.47 11.14 -8.11
CA LYS A 79 9.92 10.98 -8.17
C LYS A 79 10.32 9.64 -7.59
N CYS A 80 11.14 8.91 -8.34
CA CYS A 80 11.74 7.65 -7.93
C CYS A 80 13.25 7.83 -7.80
N VAL A 81 13.84 7.32 -6.71
CA VAL A 81 15.28 7.40 -6.45
C VAL A 81 15.82 6.04 -6.02
N ALA A 82 16.97 5.67 -6.58
CA ALA A 82 17.73 4.49 -6.20
C ALA A 82 18.91 4.91 -5.33
N ILE A 83 19.00 4.30 -4.15
CA ILE A 83 19.96 4.64 -3.09
C ILE A 83 20.98 3.51 -2.97
N ASP A 84 22.27 3.85 -3.02
CA ASP A 84 23.37 2.89 -2.86
C ASP A 84 23.61 2.50 -1.38
N LYS A 85 24.45 1.49 -1.18
CA LYS A 85 24.88 1.03 0.17
C LYS A 85 25.62 2.08 1.00
N GLN A 86 26.05 3.18 0.38
CA GLN A 86 26.71 4.31 1.04
C GLN A 86 25.73 5.49 1.25
N SER A 87 24.43 5.28 1.05
CA SER A 87 23.38 6.30 1.20
C SER A 87 23.49 7.48 0.26
N TYR A 88 23.92 7.26 -0.99
CA TYR A 88 23.85 8.24 -2.07
C TYR A 88 22.72 7.89 -3.04
N CYS A 89 22.07 8.92 -3.60
CA CYS A 89 21.24 8.74 -4.78
C CYS A 89 22.16 8.51 -5.97
N ILE A 90 22.06 7.33 -6.59
CA ILE A 90 22.87 6.93 -7.75
C ILE A 90 22.09 6.94 -9.06
N TYR A 91 20.76 6.95 -8.97
CA TYR A 91 19.87 7.03 -10.11
C TYR A 91 18.53 7.59 -9.69
N GLU A 92 17.94 8.47 -10.49
CA GLU A 92 16.60 8.98 -10.26
C GLU A 92 15.86 9.22 -11.56
N ALA A 93 14.54 9.11 -11.49
CA ALA A 93 13.64 9.49 -12.55
C ALA A 93 12.42 10.20 -11.98
N THR A 94 11.91 11.16 -12.74
CA THR A 94 10.67 11.89 -12.41
C THR A 94 9.63 11.62 -13.48
N PHE A 95 8.41 11.35 -13.05
CA PHE A 95 7.27 11.00 -13.89
C PHE A 95 6.16 12.03 -13.67
N LEU A 96 5.88 12.85 -14.68
CA LEU A 96 4.67 13.70 -14.68
C LEU A 96 3.43 12.83 -14.93
N ASN A 97 3.55 11.91 -15.89
CA ASN A 97 2.55 10.93 -16.28
C ASN A 97 3.15 9.51 -16.17
N GLU A 98 2.30 8.49 -16.07
CA GLU A 98 2.72 7.14 -15.67
C GLU A 98 3.41 6.30 -16.77
N SER A 99 3.81 6.86 -17.92
CA SER A 99 4.31 6.07 -19.06
C SER A 99 5.80 6.24 -19.33
N ALA A 100 6.33 7.46 -19.23
CA ALA A 100 7.72 7.75 -19.53
C ALA A 100 8.26 8.85 -18.60
N PRO A 101 9.53 8.78 -18.18
CA PRO A 101 10.11 9.79 -17.31
C PRO A 101 10.21 11.13 -18.05
N CYS A 102 9.81 12.21 -17.39
CA CYS A 102 10.05 13.58 -17.88
C CYS A 102 11.46 14.08 -17.49
N SER A 103 12.13 13.40 -16.57
CA SER A 103 13.52 13.67 -16.19
C SER A 103 14.20 12.37 -15.74
N GLU A 104 15.48 12.21 -16.07
CA GLU A 104 16.34 11.12 -15.64
C GLU A 104 17.69 11.71 -15.23
N VAL A 105 18.22 11.32 -14.07
CA VAL A 105 19.54 11.73 -13.60
C VAL A 105 20.33 10.52 -13.15
N THR A 106 21.52 10.35 -13.71
CA THR A 106 22.45 9.24 -13.43
C THR A 106 23.66 9.68 -12.61
N THR A 107 23.75 10.97 -12.29
CA THR A 107 24.85 11.51 -11.50
C THR A 107 24.65 11.19 -10.02
N ARG A 108 25.68 10.60 -9.40
CA ARG A 108 25.70 10.34 -7.97
C ARG A 108 25.64 11.64 -7.18
N ARG A 109 24.71 11.73 -6.22
CA ARG A 109 24.53 12.91 -5.35
C ARG A 109 24.14 12.51 -3.93
N ASN A 110 24.31 13.45 -2.99
CA ASN A 110 23.76 13.29 -1.64
C ASN A 110 22.23 13.23 -1.69
N LEU A 111 21.65 12.51 -0.74
CA LEU A 111 20.21 12.52 -0.51
C LEU A 111 19.74 13.89 -0.01
N THR A 112 18.54 14.28 -0.40
CA THR A 112 17.85 15.44 0.17
C THR A 112 17.33 15.12 1.58
N GLU A 113 17.02 16.14 2.37
CA GLU A 113 16.45 15.95 3.71
C GLU A 113 15.16 15.11 3.69
N GLN A 114 14.30 15.34 2.68
CA GLN A 114 13.09 14.56 2.47
C GLN A 114 13.41 13.08 2.17
N GLU A 115 14.39 12.81 1.30
CA GLU A 115 14.80 11.43 0.97
C GLU A 115 15.40 10.71 2.18
N ILE A 116 16.19 11.40 3.00
CA ILE A 116 16.74 10.87 4.25
C ILE A 116 15.60 10.49 5.21
N LEU A 117 14.62 11.39 5.37
CA LEU A 117 13.46 11.16 6.23
C LEU A 117 12.65 9.94 5.75
N LEU A 118 12.29 9.90 4.47
CA LEU A 118 11.49 8.83 3.89
C LEU A 118 12.22 7.48 3.94
N ALA A 119 13.53 7.46 3.66
CA ALA A 119 14.34 6.25 3.80
C ALA A 119 14.32 5.71 5.23
N LYS A 120 14.47 6.60 6.22
CA LYS A 120 14.44 6.23 7.65
C LYS A 120 13.08 5.68 8.07
N ILE A 121 11.99 6.32 7.63
CA ILE A 121 10.63 5.88 7.95
C ILE A 121 10.34 4.52 7.32
N LYS A 122 10.65 4.37 6.02
CA LYS A 122 10.48 3.10 5.30
C LYS A 122 11.26 1.97 5.97
N GLU A 123 12.51 2.22 6.39
CA GLU A 123 13.34 1.23 7.08
C GLU A 123 12.78 0.86 8.47
N LYS A 124 12.31 1.85 9.24
CA LYS A 124 11.71 1.61 10.55
C LYS A 124 10.47 0.71 10.43
N ILE A 125 9.56 1.06 9.52
CA ILE A 125 8.35 0.27 9.28
C ILE A 125 8.72 -1.15 8.83
N ARG A 126 9.63 -1.31 7.86
CA ARG A 126 10.09 -2.64 7.40
C ARG A 126 10.73 -3.48 8.52
N SER A 127 11.51 -2.85 9.40
CA SER A 127 12.11 -3.52 10.55
C SER A 127 11.04 -4.00 11.53
N GLU A 128 10.00 -3.21 11.75
CA GLU A 128 8.86 -3.60 12.60
C GLU A 128 8.07 -4.77 11.99
N LEU A 129 7.84 -4.74 10.67
CA LEU A 129 7.14 -5.80 9.93
C LEU A 129 7.93 -7.11 9.80
N ALA A 130 9.20 -7.15 10.21
CA ALA A 130 9.98 -8.39 10.28
C ALA A 130 9.58 -9.29 11.46
N ASP A 131 8.84 -8.73 12.44
CA ASP A 131 8.23 -9.51 13.52
C ASP A 131 7.01 -10.26 13.00
N HIS A 132 7.20 -11.52 12.60
CA HIS A 132 6.15 -12.38 12.05
C HIS A 132 5.09 -12.81 13.08
N GLU A 133 5.38 -12.72 14.38
CA GLU A 133 4.38 -12.98 15.42
C GLU A 133 3.42 -11.80 15.53
N LYS A 134 3.96 -10.58 15.45
CA LYS A 134 3.17 -9.35 15.46
C LYS A 134 2.44 -9.10 14.15
N TYR A 135 3.10 -9.35 13.02
CA TYR A 135 2.58 -9.07 11.67
C TYR A 135 2.70 -10.32 10.77
N PRO A 136 1.62 -11.12 10.62
CA PRO A 136 1.63 -12.32 9.79
C PRO A 136 1.52 -11.96 8.30
N ILE A 137 2.57 -11.38 7.73
CA ILE A 137 2.68 -11.06 6.30
C ILE A 137 3.08 -12.32 5.55
N TYR A 138 2.20 -12.73 4.64
CA TYR A 138 2.43 -13.85 3.76
C TYR A 138 2.95 -13.37 2.41
N ARG A 139 3.90 -14.12 1.83
CA ARG A 139 4.49 -13.81 0.52
C ARG A 139 4.48 -15.07 -0.33
N TYR A 140 3.90 -14.97 -1.52
CA TYR A 140 4.01 -16.02 -2.52
C TYR A 140 5.37 -15.96 -3.23
N ASP A 141 6.00 -17.11 -3.45
CA ASP A 141 7.34 -17.20 -4.07
C ASP A 141 7.47 -16.48 -5.42
N ASN A 142 6.40 -16.45 -6.22
CA ASN A 142 6.39 -15.85 -7.56
C ASN A 142 5.81 -14.43 -7.61
N TYR A 143 5.29 -13.92 -6.49
CA TYR A 143 4.62 -12.63 -6.38
C TYR A 143 5.25 -11.82 -5.23
N PRO A 144 6.39 -11.16 -5.48
CA PRO A 144 7.03 -10.34 -4.47
C PRO A 144 6.13 -9.16 -4.08
N LEU A 145 6.16 -8.76 -2.81
CA LEU A 145 5.47 -7.54 -2.37
C LEU A 145 6.25 -6.30 -2.80
N ASN A 146 5.60 -5.40 -3.52
CA ASN A 146 5.99 -4.02 -3.74
C ASN A 146 5.60 -3.20 -2.51
N TRP A 147 6.43 -2.22 -2.14
CA TRP A 147 6.28 -1.49 -0.89
C TRP A 147 6.21 0.02 -1.15
N ASP A 148 5.00 0.57 -1.09
CA ASP A 148 4.71 1.98 -1.32
C ASP A 148 4.47 2.73 -0.03
N LEU A 149 5.22 3.80 0.19
CA LEU A 149 5.04 4.71 1.32
C LEU A 149 4.38 5.99 0.80
N ILE A 150 3.10 6.14 1.06
CA ILE A 150 2.28 7.26 0.58
C ILE A 150 1.94 8.17 1.77
N PRO A 151 2.23 9.48 1.70
CA PRO A 151 1.79 10.43 2.73
C PRO A 151 0.27 10.37 2.92
N PHE A 152 -0.19 10.33 4.17
CA PHE A 152 -1.61 10.28 4.51
C PHE A 152 -1.85 10.92 5.86
N ALA A 153 -2.78 11.88 5.93
CA ALA A 153 -3.07 12.67 7.13
C ALA A 153 -1.78 13.25 7.75
N ASP A 154 -1.51 12.96 9.02
CA ASP A 154 -0.30 13.37 9.75
C ASP A 154 0.80 12.29 9.77
N GLY A 155 0.70 11.30 8.87
CA GLY A 155 1.63 10.19 8.78
C GLY A 155 1.68 9.58 7.38
N TYR A 156 1.62 8.25 7.32
CA TYR A 156 1.82 7.49 6.09
C TYR A 156 0.91 6.28 6.02
N LYS A 157 0.44 5.97 4.81
CA LYS A 157 -0.01 4.65 4.41
C LYS A 157 1.15 3.89 3.80
N PHE A 158 1.44 2.70 4.31
CA PHE A 158 2.44 1.79 3.79
C PHE A 158 1.75 0.58 3.18
N TYR A 159 1.71 0.53 1.86
CA TYR A 159 1.09 -0.56 1.12
C TYR A 159 2.11 -1.64 0.83
N ALA A 160 1.69 -2.89 0.96
CA ALA A 160 2.41 -4.05 0.46
C ALA A 160 1.56 -4.71 -0.63
N ILE A 161 1.88 -4.48 -1.90
CA ILE A 161 1.09 -4.92 -3.05
C ILE A 161 1.77 -6.08 -3.75
N SER A 162 1.02 -7.13 -4.06
CA SER A 162 1.54 -8.31 -4.76
C SER A 162 1.93 -7.98 -6.20
N GLY A 163 3.24 -7.88 -6.45
CA GLY A 163 3.82 -7.66 -7.77
C GLY A 163 3.83 -8.94 -8.63
N VAL A 164 4.01 -8.77 -9.94
CA VAL A 164 3.98 -9.88 -10.91
C VAL A 164 5.31 -9.97 -11.63
N SER A 165 5.97 -11.14 -11.55
CA SER A 165 7.22 -11.41 -12.28
C SER A 165 7.00 -12.04 -13.67
N LYS A 166 5.79 -12.53 -13.96
CA LYS A 166 5.43 -13.23 -15.21
C LYS A 166 4.30 -12.50 -15.94
N GLY A 167 4.50 -12.21 -17.22
CA GLY A 167 3.46 -11.56 -18.04
C GLY A 167 2.16 -12.38 -18.08
N ARG A 168 1.01 -11.68 -17.98
CA ARG A 168 -0.38 -12.19 -18.04
C ARG A 168 -0.93 -12.89 -16.78
N ALA A 169 -0.30 -12.72 -15.62
CA ALA A 169 -0.91 -13.07 -14.34
C ALA A 169 -1.26 -11.79 -13.56
N ILE A 170 -2.42 -11.76 -12.89
CA ILE A 170 -2.78 -10.71 -11.95
C ILE A 170 -3.02 -11.44 -10.61
N PRO A 171 -2.11 -11.34 -9.63
CA PRO A 171 -2.38 -11.85 -8.29
C PRO A 171 -3.52 -11.02 -7.72
N PHE A 172 -4.61 -11.67 -7.33
CA PHE A 172 -5.69 -11.01 -6.61
C PHE A 172 -5.55 -11.34 -5.13
N GLY A 173 -5.45 -10.30 -4.31
CA GLY A 173 -5.34 -10.40 -2.86
C GLY A 173 -3.92 -10.63 -2.35
N ASN A 174 -3.81 -10.84 -1.04
CA ASN A 174 -2.56 -10.87 -0.30
C ASN A 174 -1.84 -9.51 -0.30
N ASP A 175 -2.64 -8.45 -0.32
CA ASP A 175 -2.18 -7.08 -0.21
C ASP A 175 -2.43 -6.57 1.20
N TYR A 176 -1.53 -5.75 1.69
CA TYR A 176 -1.57 -5.24 3.05
C TYR A 176 -1.53 -3.72 3.04
N LEU A 177 -2.23 -3.11 3.99
CA LEU A 177 -2.12 -1.69 4.28
C LEU A 177 -1.79 -1.53 5.76
N PHE A 178 -0.72 -0.78 6.03
CA PHE A 178 -0.35 -0.33 7.36
C PHE A 178 -0.47 1.19 7.43
N ILE A 179 -1.02 1.72 8.51
CA ILE A 179 -1.00 3.17 8.79
C ILE A 179 0.06 3.41 9.85
N ALA A 180 0.94 4.36 9.58
CA ALA A 180 1.99 4.77 10.48
C ALA A 180 1.94 6.27 10.75
N ASN A 181 2.34 6.70 11.94
CA ASN A 181 2.50 8.12 12.26
C ASN A 181 3.73 8.73 11.54
N LYS A 182 3.95 10.04 11.68
CA LYS A 182 5.11 10.73 11.07
C LYS A 182 6.47 10.19 11.53
N GLU A 183 6.54 9.55 12.69
CA GLU A 183 7.74 8.86 13.21
C GLU A 183 7.93 7.46 12.64
N GLY A 184 7.00 6.93 11.83
CA GLY A 184 7.03 5.59 11.25
C GLY A 184 6.65 4.47 12.22
N GLU A 185 5.79 4.74 13.20
CA GLU A 185 5.23 3.75 14.13
C GLU A 185 3.87 3.30 13.64
N ILE A 186 3.69 1.99 13.50
CA ILE A 186 2.46 1.41 12.96
C ILE A 186 1.35 1.50 14.01
N SER A 187 0.23 2.13 13.66
CA SER A 187 -0.96 2.29 14.51
C SER A 187 -2.12 1.40 14.08
N PHE A 188 -2.17 1.02 12.80
CA PHE A 188 -3.26 0.24 12.23
C PHE A 188 -2.79 -0.67 11.10
N GLN A 189 -3.46 -1.81 10.94
CA GLN A 189 -3.24 -2.76 9.86
C GLN A 189 -4.57 -3.24 9.28
N THR A 190 -4.67 -3.31 7.96
CA THR A 190 -5.73 -4.05 7.26
C THR A 190 -5.17 -4.96 6.18
N TYR A 191 -5.92 -6.01 5.86
CA TYR A 191 -5.57 -7.06 4.91
C TYR A 191 -6.62 -7.14 3.81
N SER A 192 -6.20 -7.03 2.57
CA SER A 192 -7.04 -7.30 1.40
C SER A 192 -6.81 -8.76 0.98
N GLY A 193 -7.68 -9.63 1.51
CA GLY A 193 -7.72 -11.04 1.15
C GLY A 193 -8.54 -11.26 -0.12
N GLY A 194 -7.91 -11.76 -1.17
CA GLY A 194 -8.62 -12.43 -2.25
C GLY A 194 -9.26 -13.70 -1.69
N SER A 195 -10.55 -13.88 -1.91
CA SER A 195 -11.30 -15.04 -1.39
C SER A 195 -10.72 -16.34 -1.95
N TYR A 196 -9.84 -16.99 -1.19
CA TYR A 196 -9.51 -18.39 -1.36
C TYR A 196 -10.01 -19.14 -0.14
N ARG A 197 -11.05 -19.95 -0.36
CA ARG A 197 -11.60 -20.90 0.60
C ARG A 197 -10.49 -21.81 1.12
N THR A 198 -10.15 -21.69 2.39
CA THR A 198 -9.63 -22.80 3.19
C THR A 198 -10.46 -22.91 4.46
N ASN A 199 -11.34 -23.92 4.46
CA ASN A 199 -12.25 -24.31 5.54
C ASN A 199 -13.44 -23.35 5.81
N ALA A 200 -14.57 -23.95 6.16
CA ALA A 200 -15.90 -23.38 6.06
C ALA A 200 -16.30 -22.43 7.21
N ASP A 201 -15.36 -22.04 8.07
CA ASP A 201 -15.68 -21.34 9.32
C ASP A 201 -15.18 -19.88 9.38
N ASP A 202 -14.34 -19.42 8.45
CA ASP A 202 -13.79 -18.05 8.48
C ASP A 202 -14.22 -17.24 7.24
N CYS A 203 -15.46 -16.76 7.28
CA CYS A 203 -15.92 -15.69 6.38
C CYS A 203 -15.33 -14.35 6.86
N PHE A 204 -14.06 -14.07 6.55
CA PHE A 204 -13.54 -12.70 6.69
C PHE A 204 -14.08 -11.85 5.54
N SER A 205 -15.10 -11.05 5.87
CA SER A 205 -15.61 -10.02 4.99
C SER A 205 -14.50 -9.05 4.62
N CYS A 206 -14.37 -8.74 3.33
CA CYS A 206 -13.56 -7.64 2.85
C CYS A 206 -14.15 -6.32 3.39
N SER A 207 -13.69 -5.89 4.55
CA SER A 207 -13.87 -4.54 5.05
C SER A 207 -12.55 -3.83 4.83
N LEU A 208 -12.42 -3.08 3.72
CA LEU A 208 -11.59 -1.88 3.82
C LEU A 208 -12.27 -1.01 4.87
N ALA A 209 -11.79 -1.10 6.11
CA ALA A 209 -12.12 -0.16 7.16
C ALA A 209 -11.47 1.16 6.75
N PHE A 210 -12.18 1.93 5.94
CA PHE A 210 -11.88 3.33 5.68
C PHE A 210 -12.33 4.12 6.91
N GLU A 211 -11.47 4.17 7.92
CA GLU A 211 -11.61 5.19 8.97
C GLU A 211 -11.22 6.55 8.35
N ILE A 212 -12.19 7.46 8.33
CA ILE A 212 -11.98 8.92 8.30
C ILE A 212 -12.28 9.40 9.71
#